data_AF-C0B8V2-F1
#
_entry.id   AF-C0B8V2-F1
#
_cell.length_a   1.000
_cell.length_b   1.000
_cell.length_c   1.000
_cell.angle_alpha   90.00
_cell.angle_beta   90.00
_cell.angle_gamma   90.00
#
_symmetry.space_group_name_H-M   'P 1'
#
loop_
_entity.id
_entity.type
_entity.pdbx_description
1 polymer ?
#
loop_
_entity_poly.entity_id
_entity_poly.type
_entity_poly.pdbx_seq_one_letter_code
_entity_poly.pdbx_strand_id
1 'polypeptide(L)'
;MKSAEQKIYVSDTAQYTAVSKFAGGYEMVILGTIGILCGIYFLVRNVLWISMSEDVQNLGLLHTIGATERQITKIYRKQMRLLMLKGSALGSLISALALILLIPKILGFHFYQEMGGNTILSFFRPWILLISVLFVNGILWIASEGVIRKITTLSCVESATYDGNKLNRKIKHPVEMVLKRSEIGEMFYIAWGNITRHKARFIITSLSIFLGVLSFILMNVLTNGCDYKLLLEKRPDFLLAGEFSKFGKSQGCGEEYKTREIDVDPLLTQGDGVELLYDNDYDEFSPISQELEKKLHKIDGIDWENSNLIEGAYVTTVMSKKGIRPYDEGLSDLTNDNMVEGFSWDTVQILNDNQILSLKKYVQDNQLNIDVKSLEEGNGVLVIHDHMLTPEQQKLADEAIGEPVYFKTLLSREDAILRKEQSNSENKEKQQEEEFPQKESETFTLCGYLDRQSDNFPEIHQSWHGREGSIYYFISEKGFQKIPTEKKILAMELTADPEKNLM
;
A
#
# COMPACT_ATOMS: atom_id res chain seq x y z
N MET A 1 -29.78 -1.25 -36.77
CA MET A 1 -29.29 -0.44 -35.63
C MET A 1 -29.16 -1.35 -34.42
N LYS A 2 -27.94 -1.85 -34.17
CA LYS A 2 -27.50 -2.43 -32.90
C LYS A 2 -26.05 -1.95 -32.78
N SER A 3 -25.79 -0.96 -31.93
CA SER A 3 -24.44 -0.42 -31.77
C SER A 3 -23.56 -1.49 -31.14
N ALA A 4 -22.40 -1.72 -31.75
CA ALA A 4 -21.40 -2.65 -31.27
C ALA A 4 -20.91 -2.21 -29.89
N GLU A 5 -21.21 -3.04 -28.90
CA GLU A 5 -20.31 -3.47 -27.82
C GLU A 5 -19.43 -2.36 -27.21
N GLN A 6 -19.95 -1.69 -26.17
CA GLN A 6 -19.09 -1.29 -25.04
C GLN A 6 -18.52 -2.58 -24.43
N LYS A 7 -17.41 -3.07 -24.98
CA LYS A 7 -16.58 -4.07 -24.31
C LYS A 7 -15.84 -3.34 -23.19
N ILE A 8 -16.34 -3.46 -21.98
CA ILE A 8 -15.58 -3.10 -20.77
C ILE A 8 -14.40 -4.07 -20.74
N TYR A 9 -13.21 -3.58 -21.05
CA TYR A 9 -11.98 -4.31 -20.82
C TYR A 9 -11.61 -4.10 -19.35
N VAL A 10 -11.91 -5.08 -18.52
CA VAL A 10 -11.45 -5.13 -17.13
C VAL A 10 -10.00 -5.63 -17.16
N SER A 11 -9.03 -4.74 -17.05
CA SER A 11 -7.66 -5.12 -16.70
C SER A 11 -7.58 -5.28 -15.19
N ASP A 12 -6.97 -6.36 -14.73
CA ASP A 12 -6.79 -6.64 -13.29
C ASP A 12 -5.57 -5.86 -12.77
N THR A 13 -5.71 -4.52 -12.72
CA THR A 13 -4.69 -3.58 -12.20
C THR A 13 -4.43 -3.78 -10.71
N ALA A 14 -5.40 -4.36 -9.99
CA ALA A 14 -5.31 -4.61 -8.55
C ALA A 14 -4.25 -5.66 -8.21
N GLN A 15 -4.18 -6.77 -8.95
CA GLN A 15 -3.11 -7.78 -8.79
C GLN A 15 -1.72 -7.18 -8.95
N TYR A 16 -1.54 -6.38 -10.01
CA TYR A 16 -0.26 -5.76 -10.29
C TYR A 16 0.16 -4.78 -9.18
N THR A 17 -0.76 -3.96 -8.71
CA THR A 17 -0.54 -2.98 -7.64
C THR A 17 -0.21 -3.67 -6.31
N ALA A 18 -0.90 -4.77 -5.98
CA ALA A 18 -0.60 -5.54 -4.76
C ALA A 18 0.82 -6.13 -4.81
N VAL A 19 1.20 -6.73 -5.95
CA VAL A 19 2.55 -7.29 -6.13
C VAL A 19 3.61 -6.18 -6.12
N SER A 20 3.36 -5.02 -6.73
CA SER A 20 4.31 -3.92 -6.74
C SER A 20 4.51 -3.31 -5.35
N LYS A 21 3.46 -3.16 -4.54
CA LYS A 21 3.58 -2.68 -3.16
C LYS A 21 4.28 -3.68 -2.24
N PHE A 22 3.95 -4.96 -2.35
CA PHE A 22 4.49 -5.99 -1.46
C PHE A 22 5.91 -6.42 -1.85
N ALA A 23 6.23 -6.49 -3.14
CA ALA A 23 7.48 -7.05 -3.65
C ALA A 23 8.29 -6.12 -4.58
N GLY A 24 7.76 -4.95 -4.95
CA GLY A 24 8.42 -3.99 -5.86
C GLY A 24 9.44 -3.05 -5.20
N GLY A 25 9.51 -3.05 -3.86
CA GLY A 25 10.53 -2.27 -3.14
C GLY A 25 11.96 -2.76 -3.43
N TYR A 26 12.92 -1.83 -3.52
CA TYR A 26 14.34 -2.16 -3.71
C TYR A 26 14.88 -3.09 -2.63
N GLU A 27 14.38 -2.97 -1.39
CA GLU A 27 14.76 -3.81 -0.25
C GLU A 27 14.42 -5.29 -0.49
N MET A 28 13.22 -5.57 -1.00
CA MET A 28 12.77 -6.94 -1.30
C MET A 28 13.58 -7.56 -2.42
N VAL A 29 13.95 -6.77 -3.44
CA VAL A 29 14.83 -7.23 -4.52
C VAL A 29 16.22 -7.59 -3.97
N ILE A 30 16.77 -6.77 -3.06
CA ILE A 30 18.07 -7.03 -2.43
C ILE A 30 18.00 -8.30 -1.57
N LEU A 31 17.00 -8.43 -0.70
CA LEU A 31 16.81 -9.58 0.17
C LEU A 31 16.61 -10.88 -0.63
N GLY A 32 15.76 -10.84 -1.66
CA GLY A 32 15.53 -11.97 -2.56
C GLY A 32 16.79 -12.38 -3.30
N THR A 33 17.55 -11.41 -3.79
CA THR A 33 18.85 -11.66 -4.46
C THR A 33 19.83 -12.33 -3.50
N ILE A 34 20.00 -11.81 -2.28
CA ILE A 34 20.87 -12.40 -1.26
C ILE A 34 20.41 -13.84 -0.94
N GLY A 35 19.12 -14.07 -0.76
CA GLY A 35 18.55 -15.38 -0.50
C GLY A 35 18.89 -16.40 -1.59
N ILE A 36 18.69 -16.05 -2.86
CA ILE A 36 19.02 -16.91 -4.01
C ILE A 36 20.51 -17.23 -4.04
N LEU A 37 21.36 -16.23 -3.84
CA LEU A 37 22.82 -16.39 -3.86
C LEU A 37 23.33 -17.28 -2.72
N CYS A 38 22.80 -17.09 -1.52
CA CYS A 38 23.05 -17.97 -0.38
C CYS A 38 22.61 -19.41 -0.69
N GLY A 39 21.45 -19.59 -1.32
CA GLY A 39 20.95 -20.91 -1.71
C GLY A 39 21.86 -21.61 -2.70
N ILE A 40 22.29 -20.91 -3.75
CA ILE A 40 23.26 -21.43 -4.71
C ILE A 40 24.56 -21.83 -4.00
N TYR A 41 25.08 -20.97 -3.12
CA TYR A 41 26.30 -21.25 -2.36
C TYR A 41 26.20 -22.54 -1.53
N PHE A 42 25.13 -22.69 -0.74
CA PHE A 42 24.96 -23.86 0.12
C PHE A 42 24.70 -25.14 -0.67
N LEU A 43 23.90 -25.07 -1.73
CA LEU A 43 23.61 -26.21 -2.60
C LEU A 43 24.89 -26.73 -3.26
N VAL A 44 25.67 -25.84 -3.88
CA VAL A 44 26.92 -26.22 -4.55
C VAL A 44 27.91 -26.80 -3.55
N ARG A 45 28.04 -26.17 -2.38
CA ARG A 45 28.91 -26.68 -1.32
C ARG A 45 28.48 -28.08 -0.86
N ASN A 46 27.17 -28.32 -0.72
CA ASN A 46 26.63 -29.61 -0.32
C ASN A 46 26.91 -30.70 -1.38
N VAL A 47 26.57 -30.45 -2.64
CA VAL A 47 26.76 -31.39 -3.75
C VAL A 47 28.24 -31.71 -3.95
N LEU A 48 29.11 -30.70 -3.99
CA LEU A 48 30.55 -30.92 -4.14
C LEU A 48 31.16 -31.63 -2.95
N TRP A 49 30.70 -31.32 -1.74
CA TRP A 49 31.16 -32.01 -0.55
C TRP A 49 30.81 -33.50 -0.62
N ILE A 50 29.60 -33.86 -1.01
CA ILE A 50 29.18 -35.27 -1.16
C ILE A 50 30.02 -35.96 -2.24
N SER A 51 30.03 -35.40 -3.46
CA SER A 51 30.73 -35.99 -4.60
C SER A 51 32.23 -36.18 -4.35
N MET A 52 32.92 -35.18 -3.78
CA MET A 52 34.35 -35.32 -3.52
C MET A 52 34.65 -36.18 -2.28
N SER A 53 33.70 -36.34 -1.35
CA SER A 53 33.87 -37.23 -0.18
C SER A 53 33.92 -38.71 -0.59
N GLU A 54 33.17 -39.08 -1.63
CA GLU A 54 33.20 -40.45 -2.20
C GLU A 54 34.57 -40.77 -2.81
N ASP A 55 35.25 -39.78 -3.37
CA ASP A 55 36.56 -39.94 -4.03
C ASP A 55 37.77 -39.77 -3.09
N VAL A 56 37.58 -39.55 -1.79
CA VAL A 56 38.70 -39.28 -0.85
C VAL A 56 39.70 -40.44 -0.78
N GLN A 57 39.23 -41.68 -0.83
CA GLN A 57 40.12 -42.85 -0.81
C GLN A 57 40.97 -42.91 -2.10
N ASN A 58 40.39 -42.59 -3.25
CA ASN A 58 41.08 -42.50 -4.54
C ASN A 58 42.14 -41.37 -4.53
N LEU A 59 41.84 -40.25 -3.88
CA LEU A 59 42.78 -39.15 -3.63
C LEU A 59 43.96 -39.58 -2.74
N GLY A 60 43.69 -40.40 -1.72
CA GLY A 60 44.72 -41.00 -0.87
C GLY A 60 45.70 -41.88 -1.66
N LEU A 61 45.19 -42.68 -2.60
CA LEU A 61 46.02 -43.50 -3.49
C LEU A 61 46.94 -42.64 -4.38
N LEU A 62 46.45 -41.52 -4.91
CA LEU A 62 47.25 -40.58 -5.69
C LEU A 62 48.39 -39.96 -4.86
N HIS A 63 48.12 -39.62 -3.59
CA HIS A 63 49.16 -39.17 -2.67
C HIS A 63 50.20 -40.26 -2.38
N THR A 64 49.79 -41.53 -2.28
CA THR A 64 50.72 -42.67 -2.13
C THR A 64 51.66 -42.83 -3.33
N ILE A 65 51.17 -42.57 -4.54
CA ILE A 65 51.95 -42.65 -5.79
C ILE A 65 52.90 -41.43 -5.95
N GLY A 66 52.83 -40.45 -5.04
CA GLY A 66 53.71 -39.28 -5.00
C GLY A 66 53.12 -38.00 -5.61
N ALA A 67 51.80 -37.96 -5.86
CA ALA A 67 51.15 -36.72 -6.30
C ALA A 67 51.13 -35.68 -5.18
N THR A 68 51.49 -34.44 -5.53
CA THR A 68 51.45 -33.32 -4.58
C THR A 68 50.04 -32.73 -4.45
N GLU A 69 49.70 -32.18 -3.28
CA GLU A 69 48.42 -31.48 -3.03
C GLU A 69 48.15 -30.39 -4.08
N ARG A 70 49.22 -29.71 -4.52
CA ARG A 70 49.16 -28.66 -5.55
C ARG A 70 48.75 -29.22 -6.91
N GLN A 71 49.24 -30.40 -7.29
CA GLN A 71 48.89 -31.04 -8.55
C GLN A 71 47.43 -31.51 -8.57
N ILE A 72 46.97 -32.14 -7.49
CA ILE A 72 45.59 -32.61 -7.34
C ILE A 72 44.62 -31.42 -7.32
N THR A 73 44.90 -30.39 -6.52
CA THR A 73 44.08 -29.18 -6.47
C THR A 73 43.96 -28.50 -7.83
N LYS A 74 45.05 -28.51 -8.63
CA LYS A 74 45.06 -27.94 -9.99
C LYS A 74 44.14 -28.73 -10.94
N ILE A 75 44.07 -30.04 -10.81
CA ILE A 75 43.20 -30.90 -11.64
C ILE A 75 41.72 -30.57 -11.36
N TYR A 76 41.30 -30.60 -10.10
CA TYR A 76 39.91 -30.31 -9.72
C TYR A 76 39.49 -28.88 -10.07
N ARG A 77 40.37 -27.88 -9.85
CA ARG A 77 40.09 -26.50 -10.29
C ARG A 77 39.93 -26.37 -11.81
N LYS A 78 40.69 -27.14 -12.60
CA LYS A 78 40.57 -27.14 -14.07
C LYS A 78 39.25 -27.78 -14.51
N GLN A 79 38.87 -28.90 -13.92
CA GLN A 79 37.59 -29.56 -14.19
C GLN A 79 36.40 -28.65 -13.83
N MET A 80 36.45 -28.04 -12.64
CA MET A 80 35.44 -27.10 -12.18
C MET A 80 35.29 -25.90 -13.12
N ARG A 81 36.42 -25.29 -13.53
CA ARG A 81 36.41 -24.15 -14.46
C ARG A 81 35.78 -24.52 -15.81
N LEU A 82 36.08 -25.69 -16.34
CA LEU A 82 35.51 -26.15 -17.62
C LEU A 82 34.01 -26.38 -17.50
N LEU A 83 33.56 -26.97 -16.38
CA LEU A 83 32.15 -27.19 -16.10
C LEU A 83 31.38 -25.87 -15.95
N MET A 84 31.92 -24.93 -15.17
CA MET A 84 31.34 -23.60 -14.96
C MET A 84 31.24 -22.80 -16.26
N LEU A 85 32.25 -22.88 -17.14
CA LEU A 85 32.23 -22.18 -18.42
C LEU A 85 31.11 -22.71 -19.33
N LYS A 86 30.98 -24.04 -19.45
CA LYS A 86 29.91 -24.68 -20.25
C LYS A 86 28.53 -24.38 -19.68
N GLY A 87 28.38 -24.48 -18.35
CA GLY A 87 27.13 -24.17 -17.66
C GLY A 87 26.71 -22.71 -17.81
N SER A 88 27.66 -21.78 -17.68
CA SER A 88 27.39 -20.34 -17.83
C SER A 88 26.99 -19.97 -19.26
N ALA A 89 27.64 -20.56 -20.27
CA ALA A 89 27.29 -20.34 -21.67
C ALA A 89 25.86 -20.80 -21.97
N LEU A 90 25.49 -22.02 -21.54
CA LEU A 90 24.14 -22.55 -21.70
C LEU A 90 23.10 -21.76 -20.92
N GLY A 91 23.39 -21.42 -19.66
CA GLY A 91 22.49 -20.64 -18.81
C GLY A 91 22.24 -19.23 -19.35
N SER A 92 23.27 -18.57 -19.86
CA SER A 92 23.15 -17.23 -20.47
C SER A 92 22.27 -17.27 -21.72
N LEU A 93 22.41 -18.32 -22.55
CA LEU A 93 21.61 -18.50 -23.76
C LEU A 93 20.13 -18.70 -23.42
N ILE A 94 19.83 -19.57 -22.45
CA ILE A 94 18.45 -19.81 -21.98
C ILE A 94 17.86 -18.55 -21.36
N SER A 95 18.63 -17.83 -20.54
CA SER A 95 18.20 -16.59 -19.91
C SER A 95 17.91 -15.50 -20.94
N ALA A 96 18.75 -15.33 -21.96
CA ALA A 96 18.49 -14.37 -23.03
C ALA A 96 17.20 -14.70 -23.80
N LEU A 97 16.96 -15.99 -24.08
CA LEU A 97 15.73 -16.44 -24.75
C LEU A 97 14.48 -16.14 -23.90
N ALA A 98 14.54 -16.38 -22.59
CA ALA A 98 13.45 -16.06 -21.68
C ALA A 98 13.18 -14.55 -21.59
N LEU A 99 14.23 -13.73 -21.48
CA LEU A 99 14.12 -12.26 -21.36
C LEU A 99 13.60 -11.61 -22.65
N ILE A 100 13.95 -12.14 -23.82
CA ILE A 100 13.57 -11.56 -25.12
C ILE A 100 12.22 -12.07 -25.60
N LEU A 101 11.87 -13.34 -25.35
CA LEU A 101 10.64 -13.94 -25.88
C LEU A 101 9.55 -14.15 -24.83
N LEU A 102 9.91 -14.70 -23.67
CA LEU A 102 8.92 -15.20 -22.71
C LEU A 102 8.33 -14.05 -21.87
N ILE A 103 9.19 -13.20 -21.30
CA ILE A 103 8.76 -12.07 -20.47
C ILE A 103 7.93 -11.07 -21.28
N PRO A 104 8.34 -10.61 -22.48
CA PRO A 104 7.54 -9.65 -23.24
C PRO A 104 6.21 -10.23 -23.73
N LYS A 105 6.13 -11.55 -23.97
CA LYS A 105 4.88 -12.19 -24.36
C LYS A 105 3.87 -12.26 -23.20
N ILE A 106 4.34 -12.43 -21.97
CA ILE A 106 3.49 -12.53 -20.78
C ILE A 106 3.15 -11.13 -20.23
N LEU A 107 4.16 -10.28 -20.04
CA LEU A 107 3.98 -8.94 -19.45
C LEU A 107 3.61 -7.87 -20.47
N GLY A 108 4.06 -7.98 -21.71
CA GLY A 108 3.80 -6.97 -22.74
C GLY A 108 2.31 -6.84 -23.06
N PHE A 109 1.55 -7.94 -23.05
CA PHE A 109 0.11 -7.89 -23.30
C PHE A 109 -0.63 -6.95 -22.32
N HIS A 110 -0.18 -6.86 -21.07
CA HIS A 110 -0.76 -5.99 -20.05
C HIS A 110 -0.16 -4.58 -20.06
N PHE A 111 1.17 -4.44 -20.21
CA PHE A 111 1.83 -3.12 -20.17
C PHE A 111 1.61 -2.24 -21.41
N TYR A 112 1.38 -2.82 -22.59
CA TYR A 112 1.25 -2.04 -23.84
C TYR A 112 -0.05 -1.23 -23.95
N GLN A 113 -1.07 -1.53 -23.14
CA GLN A 113 -2.37 -0.84 -23.19
C GLN A 113 -2.45 0.39 -22.25
N GLU A 114 -1.71 0.43 -21.15
CA GLU A 114 -1.85 1.50 -20.14
C GLU A 114 -0.96 2.73 -20.39
N MET A 115 0.16 2.59 -21.12
CA MET A 115 1.11 3.69 -21.37
C MET A 115 1.23 4.10 -22.83
N GLY A 116 0.12 4.35 -23.52
CA GLY A 116 0.10 5.08 -24.81
C GLY A 116 1.12 4.58 -25.85
N GLY A 117 0.68 3.66 -26.71
CA GLY A 117 1.50 2.89 -27.65
C GLY A 117 2.66 3.59 -28.38
N ASN A 118 3.60 2.73 -28.80
CA ASN A 118 4.78 2.96 -29.67
C ASN A 118 6.13 3.28 -29.01
N THR A 119 6.42 2.70 -27.85
CA THR A 119 7.82 2.39 -27.50
C THR A 119 7.95 0.91 -27.21
N ILE A 120 8.63 0.19 -28.11
CA ILE A 120 9.13 -1.15 -27.85
C ILE A 120 10.15 -0.99 -26.71
N LEU A 121 9.69 -1.07 -25.47
CA LEU A 121 10.54 -1.12 -24.29
C LEU A 121 11.27 -2.46 -24.32
N SER A 122 12.44 -2.47 -24.97
CA SER A 122 13.35 -3.60 -24.90
C SER A 122 13.93 -3.65 -23.48
N PHE A 123 13.26 -4.40 -22.60
CA PHE A 123 13.69 -4.68 -21.22
C PHE A 123 15.03 -5.42 -21.14
N PHE A 124 15.57 -5.89 -22.27
CA PHE A 124 16.85 -6.60 -22.29
C PHE A 124 18.02 -5.62 -22.27
N ARG A 125 18.62 -5.46 -21.08
CA ARG A 125 19.91 -4.78 -20.90
C ARG A 125 21.04 -5.81 -20.79
N PRO A 126 21.86 -6.02 -21.84
CA PRO A 126 22.89 -7.08 -21.85
C PRO A 126 23.90 -6.94 -20.70
N TRP A 127 24.15 -5.72 -20.23
CA TRP A 127 25.07 -5.47 -19.13
C TRP A 127 24.56 -6.04 -17.79
N ILE A 128 23.24 -6.09 -17.56
CA ILE A 128 22.66 -6.69 -16.33
C ILE A 128 22.90 -8.20 -16.34
N LEU A 129 22.69 -8.85 -17.48
CA LEU A 129 22.99 -10.27 -17.67
C LEU A 129 24.49 -10.55 -17.46
N LEU A 130 25.36 -9.67 -17.95
CA LEU A 130 26.80 -9.83 -17.78
C LEU A 130 27.19 -9.75 -16.29
N ILE A 131 26.66 -8.76 -15.55
CA ILE A 131 26.91 -8.62 -14.11
C ILE A 131 26.40 -9.84 -13.34
N SER A 132 25.20 -10.35 -13.66
CA SER A 132 24.64 -11.51 -12.97
C SER A 132 25.48 -12.78 -13.21
N VAL A 133 25.92 -13.01 -14.45
CA VAL A 133 26.81 -14.13 -14.80
C VAL A 133 28.13 -14.04 -14.05
N LEU A 134 28.75 -12.86 -13.97
CA LEU A 134 29.99 -12.67 -13.21
C LEU A 134 29.79 -12.98 -11.72
N PHE A 135 28.71 -12.47 -11.13
CA PHE A 135 28.44 -12.63 -9.71
C PHE A 135 28.17 -14.08 -9.31
N VAL A 136 27.35 -14.78 -10.09
CA VAL A 136 27.06 -16.21 -9.88
C VAL A 136 28.31 -17.07 -10.04
N ASN A 137 29.14 -16.79 -11.06
CA ASN A 137 30.43 -17.48 -11.23
C ASN A 137 31.38 -17.20 -10.05
N GLY A 138 31.40 -15.99 -9.52
CA GLY A 138 32.18 -15.64 -8.33
C GLY A 138 31.79 -16.50 -7.12
N ILE A 139 30.50 -16.62 -6.84
CA ILE A 139 30.01 -17.43 -5.71
C ILE A 139 30.27 -18.92 -5.92
N LEU A 140 30.03 -19.44 -7.12
CA LEU A 140 30.35 -20.83 -7.47
C LEU A 140 31.84 -21.12 -7.26
N TRP A 141 32.72 -20.19 -7.64
CA TRP A 141 34.15 -20.32 -7.43
C TRP A 141 34.51 -20.34 -5.94
N ILE A 142 33.95 -19.43 -5.14
CA ILE A 142 34.19 -19.37 -3.69
C ILE A 142 33.69 -20.66 -3.01
N ALA A 143 32.50 -21.14 -3.37
CA ALA A 143 31.91 -22.36 -2.83
C ALA A 143 32.76 -23.60 -3.16
N SER A 144 33.13 -23.76 -4.42
CA SER A 144 33.94 -24.89 -4.89
C SER A 144 35.35 -24.88 -4.31
N GLU A 145 36.00 -23.73 -4.28
CA GLU A 145 37.34 -23.56 -3.73
C GLU A 145 37.40 -23.91 -2.23
N GLY A 146 36.36 -23.56 -1.47
CA GLY A 146 36.24 -23.90 -0.06
C GLY A 146 36.15 -25.40 0.21
N VAL A 147 35.49 -26.16 -0.68
CA VAL A 147 35.41 -27.63 -0.58
C VAL A 147 36.71 -28.29 -1.07
N ILE A 148 37.21 -27.88 -2.24
CA ILE A 148 38.40 -28.46 -2.86
C ILE A 148 39.60 -28.35 -1.92
N ARG A 149 39.90 -27.15 -1.39
CA ARG A 149 41.03 -26.97 -0.45
C ARG A 149 40.93 -27.88 0.76
N LYS A 150 39.73 -28.09 1.28
CA LYS A 150 39.51 -28.86 2.50
C LYS A 150 39.69 -30.36 2.29
N ILE A 151 39.43 -30.86 1.09
CA ILE A 151 39.54 -32.29 0.76
C ILE A 151 40.95 -32.64 0.25
N THR A 152 41.58 -31.76 -0.54
CA THR A 152 42.92 -32.03 -1.11
C THR A 152 44.08 -31.83 -0.15
N THR A 153 43.83 -31.25 1.03
CA THR A 153 44.81 -31.09 2.12
C THR A 153 44.79 -32.26 3.12
N LEU A 154 43.96 -33.28 2.87
CA LEU A 154 43.92 -34.48 3.69
C LEU A 154 45.18 -35.31 3.48
N SER A 155 45.82 -35.73 4.56
CA SER A 155 47.02 -36.57 4.49
C SER A 155 46.68 -37.99 4.01
N CYS A 156 47.67 -38.69 3.47
CA CYS A 156 47.50 -40.05 2.95
C CYS A 156 46.92 -41.02 3.99
N VAL A 157 47.32 -40.88 5.26
CA VAL A 157 46.79 -41.68 6.38
C VAL A 157 45.34 -41.31 6.72
N GLU A 158 44.99 -40.02 6.67
CA GLU A 158 43.62 -39.55 6.90
C GLU A 158 42.68 -39.96 5.76
N SER A 159 43.18 -40.03 4.52
CA SER A 159 42.43 -40.48 3.35
C SER A 159 42.24 -42.00 3.31
N ALA A 160 43.24 -42.79 3.73
CA ALA A 160 43.13 -44.26 3.81
C ALA A 160 42.24 -44.73 4.97
N THR A 161 42.17 -43.95 6.05
CA THR A 161 41.25 -44.18 7.17
C THR A 161 39.96 -43.35 7.04
N TYR A 162 39.71 -42.79 5.85
CA TYR A 162 38.54 -42.00 5.57
C TYR A 162 37.29 -42.89 5.52
N ASP A 163 36.63 -42.96 6.66
CA ASP A 163 35.30 -43.56 6.85
C ASP A 163 34.24 -42.46 7.04
N GLY A 164 34.48 -41.27 6.45
CA GLY A 164 33.71 -40.05 6.72
C GLY A 164 33.80 -39.52 8.17
N ASN A 165 34.50 -40.24 9.07
CA ASN A 165 34.32 -40.17 10.52
C ASN A 165 35.49 -39.60 11.35
N LYS A 166 36.61 -39.17 10.74
CA LYS A 166 37.74 -38.62 11.51
C LYS A 166 38.37 -37.41 10.84
N LEU A 167 37.77 -36.25 11.05
CA LEU A 167 38.41 -34.97 10.83
C LEU A 167 38.33 -34.12 12.10
N ASN A 168 39.02 -34.55 13.16
CA ASN A 168 39.53 -33.68 14.24
C ASN A 168 40.26 -34.50 15.31
N ARG A 169 41.60 -34.33 15.33
CA ARG A 169 42.55 -34.45 16.45
C ARG A 169 42.58 -35.70 17.35
N LYS A 170 43.83 -36.09 17.62
CA LYS A 170 44.33 -36.98 18.68
C LYS A 170 43.43 -37.01 19.92
N ILE A 171 42.78 -38.14 20.16
CA ILE A 171 42.08 -38.42 21.41
C ILE A 171 43.16 -38.61 22.47
N LYS A 172 43.37 -37.61 23.34
CA LYS A 172 43.75 -37.89 24.72
C LYS A 172 42.50 -38.46 25.37
N HIS A 173 42.54 -39.71 25.83
CA HIS A 173 41.45 -40.28 26.62
C HIS A 173 41.36 -39.55 27.96
N PRO A 174 40.30 -38.78 28.27
CA PRO A 174 39.95 -38.52 29.65
C PRO A 174 39.13 -39.73 30.10
N VAL A 175 39.62 -40.43 31.11
CA VAL A 175 38.81 -41.43 31.82
C VAL A 175 37.77 -40.64 32.61
N GLU A 176 36.62 -40.35 31.99
CA GLU A 176 35.51 -39.69 32.65
C GLU A 176 34.43 -40.73 32.98
N MET A 177 34.11 -40.85 34.26
CA MET A 177 33.13 -41.80 34.78
C MET A 177 31.75 -41.49 34.22
N VAL A 178 31.21 -42.42 33.41
CA VAL A 178 29.90 -42.28 32.78
C VAL A 178 28.82 -42.55 33.84
N LEU A 179 28.05 -41.52 34.21
CA LEU A 179 26.80 -41.69 34.95
C LEU A 179 25.84 -42.57 34.14
N LYS A 180 25.27 -43.61 34.75
CA LYS A 180 24.19 -44.42 34.15
C LYS A 180 23.03 -43.51 33.74
N ARG A 181 22.76 -43.41 32.44
CA ARG A 181 21.60 -42.70 31.87
C ARG A 181 20.50 -43.72 31.55
N SER A 182 19.24 -43.27 31.53
CA SER A 182 18.11 -44.07 31.02
C SER A 182 18.36 -44.47 29.55
N GLU A 183 17.80 -45.59 29.08
CA GLU A 183 17.95 -46.07 27.69
C GLU A 183 17.59 -44.98 26.66
N ILE A 184 16.54 -44.19 26.94
CA ILE A 184 16.15 -43.04 26.09
C ILE A 184 17.21 -41.93 26.14
N GLY A 185 17.75 -41.64 27.34
CA GLY A 185 18.81 -40.66 27.53
C GLY A 185 20.14 -41.06 26.88
N GLU A 186 20.45 -42.35 26.83
CA GLU A 186 21.61 -42.88 26.09
C GLU A 186 21.41 -42.76 24.58
N MET A 187 20.23 -43.09 24.06
CA MET A 187 19.91 -42.89 22.64
C MET A 187 20.03 -41.42 22.23
N PHE A 188 19.47 -40.49 23.02
CA PHE A 188 19.62 -39.05 22.78
C PHE A 188 21.08 -38.59 22.87
N TYR A 189 21.86 -39.09 23.83
CA TYR A 189 23.27 -38.74 23.96
C TYR A 189 24.11 -39.25 22.78
N ILE A 190 23.86 -40.48 22.31
CA ILE A 190 24.54 -41.05 21.14
C ILE A 190 24.16 -40.29 19.87
N ALA A 191 22.86 -40.00 19.68
CA ALA A 191 22.37 -39.22 18.54
C ALA A 191 22.93 -37.78 18.55
N TRP A 192 22.90 -37.10 19.69
CA TRP A 192 23.45 -35.75 19.87
C TRP A 192 24.96 -35.73 19.72
N GLY A 193 25.66 -36.74 20.24
CA GLY A 193 27.08 -36.96 20.04
C GLY A 193 27.43 -37.07 18.56
N ASN A 194 26.63 -37.82 17.78
CA ASN A 194 26.82 -37.92 16.33
C ASN A 194 26.58 -36.59 15.61
N ILE A 195 25.51 -35.86 15.93
CA ILE A 195 25.20 -34.56 15.33
C ILE A 195 26.29 -33.52 15.64
N THR A 196 26.67 -33.40 16.91
CA THR A 196 27.66 -32.42 17.38
C THR A 196 29.10 -32.78 17.04
N ARG A 197 29.38 -34.03 16.65
CA ARG A 197 30.69 -34.42 16.11
C ARG A 197 30.90 -33.93 14.69
N HIS A 198 29.82 -33.74 13.92
CA HIS A 198 29.86 -33.30 12.52
C HIS A 198 29.27 -31.90 12.31
N LYS A 199 29.57 -30.96 13.22
CA LYS A 199 28.97 -29.61 13.24
C LYS A 199 28.96 -28.92 11.88
N ALA A 200 30.06 -28.95 11.13
CA ALA A 200 30.13 -28.30 9.83
C ALA A 200 29.18 -28.92 8.78
N ARG A 201 29.10 -30.25 8.69
CA ARG A 201 28.22 -30.94 7.75
C ARG A 201 26.76 -30.74 8.15
N PHE A 202 26.46 -30.90 9.44
CA PHE A 202 25.13 -30.69 9.99
C PHE A 202 24.63 -29.27 9.74
N ILE A 203 25.44 -28.24 10.03
CA ILE A 203 25.07 -26.84 9.80
C ILE A 203 24.81 -26.57 8.31
N ILE A 204 25.67 -27.04 7.41
CA ILE A 204 25.49 -26.81 5.97
C ILE A 204 24.21 -27.47 5.47
N THR A 205 23.97 -28.75 5.81
CA THR A 205 22.78 -29.47 5.35
C THR A 205 21.51 -28.91 5.97
N SER A 206 21.53 -28.57 7.26
CA SER A 206 20.39 -27.96 7.95
C SER A 206 20.04 -26.61 7.33
N LEU A 207 21.05 -25.78 7.03
CA LEU A 207 20.83 -24.46 6.42
C LEU A 207 20.35 -24.55 4.98
N SER A 208 20.82 -25.54 4.20
CA SER A 208 20.29 -25.83 2.86
C SER A 208 18.80 -26.20 2.90
N ILE A 209 18.40 -27.10 3.80
CA ILE A 209 17.00 -27.53 3.94
C ILE A 209 16.14 -26.35 4.45
N PHE A 210 16.65 -25.63 5.45
CA PHE A 210 15.97 -24.45 6.01
C PHE A 210 15.67 -23.41 4.92
N LEU A 211 16.65 -23.09 4.06
CA LEU A 211 16.47 -22.10 3.01
C LEU A 211 15.43 -22.56 1.97
N GLY A 212 15.37 -23.85 1.65
CA GLY A 212 14.33 -24.41 0.79
C GLY A 212 12.93 -24.26 1.37
N VAL A 213 12.75 -24.64 2.65
CA VAL A 213 11.46 -24.48 3.37
C VAL A 213 11.09 -23.01 3.50
N LEU A 214 12.05 -22.15 3.85
CA LEU A 214 11.85 -20.71 3.97
C LEU A 214 11.39 -20.11 2.63
N SER A 215 11.98 -20.52 1.51
CA SER A 215 11.60 -20.03 0.18
C SER A 215 10.18 -20.45 -0.18
N PHE A 216 9.77 -21.67 0.18
CA PHE A 216 8.40 -22.15 -0.02
C PHE A 216 7.39 -21.37 0.83
N ILE A 217 7.67 -21.17 2.12
CA ILE A 217 6.81 -20.38 3.01
C ILE A 217 6.71 -18.94 2.52
N LEU A 218 7.84 -18.33 2.14
CA LEU A 218 7.87 -16.97 1.60
C LEU A 218 7.02 -16.86 0.34
N MET A 219 7.13 -17.82 -0.58
CA MET A 219 6.28 -17.85 -1.78
C MET A 219 4.80 -17.95 -1.41
N ASN A 220 4.43 -18.82 -0.46
CA ASN A 220 3.03 -18.96 -0.04
C ASN A 220 2.50 -17.68 0.64
N VAL A 221 3.31 -17.02 1.47
CA VAL A 221 2.96 -15.73 2.07
C VAL A 221 2.83 -14.66 1.01
N LEU A 222 3.71 -14.64 0.00
CA LEU A 222 3.60 -13.70 -1.12
C LEU A 222 2.31 -13.94 -1.92
N THR A 223 2.00 -15.19 -2.25
CA THR A 223 0.78 -15.53 -3.01
C THR A 223 -0.49 -15.16 -2.24
N ASN A 224 -0.58 -15.48 -0.95
CA ASN A 224 -1.77 -15.16 -0.15
C ASN A 224 -1.82 -13.69 0.27
N GLY A 225 -0.67 -13.07 0.53
CA GLY A 225 -0.57 -11.66 0.91
C GLY A 225 -0.82 -10.70 -0.25
N CYS A 226 -0.63 -11.15 -1.49
CA CYS A 226 -1.04 -10.42 -2.70
C CYS A 226 -2.50 -10.70 -3.10
N ASP A 227 -3.30 -11.40 -2.28
CA ASP A 227 -4.72 -11.63 -2.55
C ASP A 227 -5.53 -10.35 -2.31
N TYR A 228 -5.55 -9.51 -3.35
CA TYR A 228 -6.29 -8.26 -3.46
C TYR A 228 -7.82 -8.42 -3.31
N LYS A 229 -8.34 -9.65 -3.33
CA LYS A 229 -9.78 -9.89 -3.08
C LYS A 229 -10.22 -9.30 -1.74
N LEU A 230 -9.36 -9.36 -0.71
CA LEU A 230 -9.62 -8.75 0.59
C LEU A 230 -9.70 -7.21 0.55
N LEU A 231 -8.99 -6.55 -0.36
CA LEU A 231 -9.07 -5.10 -0.54
C LEU A 231 -10.32 -4.71 -1.32
N LEU A 232 -10.70 -5.51 -2.32
CA LEU A 232 -11.90 -5.29 -3.12
C LEU A 232 -13.19 -5.57 -2.33
N GLU A 233 -13.22 -6.63 -1.50
CA GLU A 233 -14.39 -6.97 -0.68
C GLU A 233 -14.79 -5.87 0.32
N LYS A 234 -13.87 -4.95 0.64
CA LYS A 234 -14.15 -3.79 1.51
C LYS A 234 -14.69 -2.58 0.77
N ARG A 235 -14.63 -2.54 -0.56
CA ARG A 235 -15.08 -1.41 -1.36
C ARG A 235 -16.50 -1.65 -1.88
N PRO A 236 -17.30 -0.59 -2.06
CA PRO A 236 -18.55 -0.70 -2.79
C PRO A 236 -18.28 -1.08 -4.26
N ASP A 237 -19.21 -1.79 -4.89
CA ASP A 237 -19.12 -2.17 -6.31
C ASP A 237 -19.22 -0.95 -7.23
N PHE A 238 -20.01 0.04 -6.85
CA PHE A 238 -20.19 1.29 -7.60
C PHE A 238 -20.07 2.49 -6.69
N LEU A 239 -19.33 3.50 -7.14
CA LEU A 239 -19.29 4.82 -6.53
C LEU A 239 -19.92 5.84 -7.48
N LEU A 240 -20.96 6.52 -7.02
CA LEU A 240 -21.55 7.67 -7.70
C LEU A 240 -21.18 8.92 -6.91
N ALA A 241 -20.58 9.90 -7.57
CA ALA A 241 -20.26 11.19 -6.98
C ALA A 241 -20.48 12.30 -8.01
N GLY A 242 -20.69 13.52 -7.51
CA GLY A 242 -20.77 14.70 -8.37
C GLY A 242 -19.49 14.91 -9.16
N GLU A 243 -19.61 15.25 -10.44
CA GLU A 243 -18.45 15.71 -11.19
C GLU A 243 -18.04 17.12 -10.74
N PHE A 244 -16.73 17.38 -10.74
CA PHE A 244 -16.20 18.73 -10.58
C PHE A 244 -16.73 19.69 -11.66
N SER A 245 -16.77 20.98 -11.33
CA SER A 245 -17.09 22.03 -12.32
C SER A 245 -16.13 21.96 -13.51
N LYS A 246 -16.53 22.50 -14.67
CA LYS A 246 -15.67 22.60 -15.86
C LYS A 246 -14.40 23.37 -15.54
N PHE A 247 -14.49 24.39 -14.68
CA PHE A 247 -13.31 25.10 -14.18
C PHE A 247 -12.38 24.16 -13.40
N GLY A 248 -12.90 23.43 -12.41
CA GLY A 248 -12.11 22.46 -11.64
C GLY A 248 -11.47 21.39 -12.51
N LYS A 249 -12.22 20.82 -13.46
CA LYS A 249 -11.68 19.85 -14.43
C LYS A 249 -10.58 20.44 -15.30
N SER A 250 -10.69 21.71 -15.69
CA SER A 250 -9.64 22.39 -16.47
C SER A 250 -8.32 22.58 -15.69
N GLN A 251 -8.39 22.58 -14.36
CA GLN A 251 -7.24 22.56 -13.45
C GLN A 251 -6.75 21.13 -13.12
N GLY A 252 -7.42 20.10 -13.64
CA GLY A 252 -7.10 18.70 -13.36
C GLY A 252 -7.70 18.13 -12.06
N CYS A 253 -8.61 18.86 -11.40
CA CYS A 253 -9.34 18.38 -10.21
C CYS A 253 -10.52 17.48 -10.60
N GLY A 254 -10.84 16.51 -9.74
CA GLY A 254 -11.94 15.56 -9.93
C GLY A 254 -11.64 14.42 -10.90
N GLU A 255 -10.40 14.27 -11.33
CA GLU A 255 -9.94 13.29 -12.32
C GLU A 255 -8.75 12.45 -11.80
N GLU A 256 -8.29 12.73 -10.58
CA GLU A 256 -7.14 12.09 -9.94
C GLU A 256 -7.41 10.60 -9.71
N TYR A 257 -8.66 10.21 -9.44
CA TYR A 257 -9.05 8.82 -9.22
C TYR A 257 -8.72 7.92 -10.43
N LYS A 258 -8.63 8.46 -11.65
CA LYS A 258 -8.30 7.69 -12.86
C LYS A 258 -6.86 7.19 -12.90
N THR A 259 -5.96 7.84 -12.16
CA THR A 259 -4.52 7.52 -12.16
C THR A 259 -4.04 6.98 -10.82
N ARG A 260 -4.93 6.89 -9.82
CA ARG A 260 -4.60 6.42 -8.48
C ARG A 260 -4.60 4.91 -8.34
N GLU A 261 -3.84 4.47 -7.36
CA GLU A 261 -3.82 3.08 -6.91
C GLU A 261 -5.14 2.74 -6.18
N ILE A 262 -5.53 1.47 -6.23
CA ILE A 262 -6.86 0.99 -5.79
C ILE A 262 -7.12 1.15 -4.29
N ASP A 263 -6.07 1.21 -3.48
CA ASP A 263 -6.13 1.38 -2.04
C ASP A 263 -6.19 2.86 -1.61
N VAL A 264 -6.05 3.80 -2.55
CA VAL A 264 -6.26 5.23 -2.27
C VAL A 264 -7.75 5.55 -2.36
N ASP A 265 -8.22 6.45 -1.50
CA ASP A 265 -9.60 6.93 -1.58
C ASP A 265 -9.85 7.61 -2.94
N PRO A 266 -10.85 7.17 -3.74
CA PRO A 266 -11.18 7.83 -5.00
C PRO A 266 -11.72 9.26 -4.82
N LEU A 267 -12.27 9.60 -3.65
CA LEU A 267 -12.84 10.92 -3.36
C LEU A 267 -11.86 11.89 -2.70
N LEU A 268 -10.65 11.44 -2.38
CA LEU A 268 -9.57 12.36 -2.04
C LEU A 268 -9.28 13.28 -3.25
N THR A 269 -9.01 14.55 -3.08
CA THR A 269 -8.83 15.48 -4.22
C THR A 269 -7.90 16.63 -3.85
N GLN A 270 -7.28 17.22 -4.87
CA GLN A 270 -6.54 18.47 -4.75
C GLN A 270 -7.41 19.69 -5.09
N GLY A 271 -8.72 19.53 -5.31
CA GLY A 271 -9.69 20.62 -5.51
C GLY A 271 -10.48 20.92 -4.23
N ASP A 272 -10.75 22.20 -3.95
CA ASP A 272 -11.64 22.63 -2.87
C ASP A 272 -13.06 22.85 -3.39
N GLY A 273 -13.94 23.37 -2.52
CA GLY A 273 -15.31 23.68 -2.88
C GLY A 273 -15.43 24.63 -4.07
N VAL A 274 -14.48 25.55 -4.27
CA VAL A 274 -14.50 26.47 -5.42
C VAL A 274 -14.37 25.69 -6.70
N GLU A 275 -13.35 24.83 -6.84
CA GLU A 275 -13.22 24.00 -8.04
C GLU A 275 -14.37 22.99 -8.20
N LEU A 276 -14.92 22.48 -7.10
CA LEU A 276 -16.04 21.56 -7.12
C LEU A 276 -17.32 22.24 -7.66
N LEU A 277 -17.64 23.43 -7.17
CA LEU A 277 -18.96 24.07 -7.34
C LEU A 277 -18.97 25.29 -8.26
N TYR A 278 -17.86 25.76 -8.82
CA TYR A 278 -17.81 27.02 -9.60
C TYR A 278 -18.95 27.22 -10.63
N ASP A 279 -19.32 26.14 -11.33
CA ASP A 279 -20.41 26.16 -12.31
C ASP A 279 -21.81 25.96 -11.69
N ASN A 280 -21.86 25.38 -10.49
CA ASN A 280 -23.05 24.96 -9.75
C ASN A 280 -23.13 25.59 -8.33
N ASP A 281 -22.76 26.85 -8.21
CA ASP A 281 -22.66 27.63 -6.98
C ASP A 281 -24.02 28.17 -6.50
N TYR A 282 -25.03 27.29 -6.46
CA TYR A 282 -26.38 27.59 -5.99
C TYR A 282 -26.89 26.52 -5.02
N ASP A 283 -27.74 26.92 -4.08
CA ASP A 283 -28.14 26.11 -2.92
C ASP A 283 -29.00 24.90 -3.30
N GLU A 284 -29.75 24.95 -4.39
CA GLU A 284 -30.58 23.83 -4.87
C GLU A 284 -29.76 22.76 -5.60
N PHE A 285 -28.46 22.99 -5.83
CA PHE A 285 -27.61 22.00 -6.49
C PHE A 285 -27.41 20.78 -5.60
N SER A 286 -27.81 19.60 -6.10
CA SER A 286 -27.47 18.30 -5.51
C SER A 286 -26.70 17.47 -6.54
N PRO A 287 -25.47 17.00 -6.22
CA PRO A 287 -24.67 16.16 -7.10
C PRO A 287 -25.43 14.96 -7.66
N ILE A 288 -26.17 14.29 -6.78
CA ILE A 288 -27.07 13.19 -7.13
C ILE A 288 -28.50 13.69 -6.90
N SER A 289 -29.32 13.61 -7.94
CA SER A 289 -30.70 14.06 -7.87
C SER A 289 -31.60 13.01 -7.19
N GLN A 290 -32.63 13.47 -6.49
CA GLN A 290 -33.67 12.59 -5.93
C GLN A 290 -34.38 11.77 -7.01
N GLU A 291 -34.42 12.25 -8.26
CA GLU A 291 -34.99 11.48 -9.37
C GLU A 291 -34.09 10.28 -9.72
N LEU A 292 -32.76 10.46 -9.72
CA LEU A 292 -31.80 9.39 -9.95
C LEU A 292 -31.84 8.37 -8.82
N GLU A 293 -31.84 8.81 -7.57
CA GLU A 293 -32.01 7.95 -6.39
C GLU A 293 -33.28 7.07 -6.50
N LYS A 294 -34.43 7.68 -6.82
CA LYS A 294 -35.69 6.95 -7.05
C LYS A 294 -35.65 5.98 -8.23
N LYS A 295 -34.80 6.23 -9.23
CA LYS A 295 -34.58 5.29 -10.35
C LYS A 295 -33.69 4.13 -9.90
N LEU A 296 -32.63 4.40 -9.14
CA LEU A 296 -31.73 3.38 -8.59
C LEU A 296 -32.48 2.43 -7.65
N HIS A 297 -33.38 2.93 -6.79
CA HIS A 297 -34.22 2.08 -5.93
C HIS A 297 -35.16 1.13 -6.68
N LYS A 298 -35.41 1.36 -7.98
CA LYS A 298 -36.21 0.45 -8.83
C LYS A 298 -35.38 -0.62 -9.51
N ILE A 299 -34.05 -0.54 -9.42
CA ILE A 299 -33.14 -1.55 -9.98
C ILE A 299 -33.09 -2.71 -9.00
N ASP A 300 -33.49 -3.88 -9.47
CA ASP A 300 -33.30 -5.12 -8.72
C ASP A 300 -31.80 -5.49 -8.72
N GLY A 301 -31.27 -5.86 -7.55
CA GLY A 301 -29.88 -6.30 -7.40
C GLY A 301 -28.94 -5.29 -6.73
N ILE A 302 -29.44 -4.17 -6.21
CA ILE A 302 -28.69 -3.31 -5.29
C ILE A 302 -29.00 -3.74 -3.85
N ASP A 303 -27.95 -4.04 -3.08
CA ASP A 303 -28.04 -4.29 -1.65
C ASP A 303 -27.97 -2.97 -0.89
N TRP A 304 -29.15 -2.42 -0.58
CA TRP A 304 -29.27 -1.14 0.14
C TRP A 304 -28.87 -1.24 1.62
N GLU A 305 -28.77 -2.43 2.21
CA GLU A 305 -28.31 -2.59 3.61
C GLU A 305 -26.80 -2.38 3.72
N ASN A 306 -26.06 -2.83 2.71
CA ASN A 306 -24.60 -2.67 2.60
C ASN A 306 -24.17 -1.55 1.65
N SER A 307 -25.12 -0.73 1.18
CA SER A 307 -24.85 0.50 0.44
C SER A 307 -24.84 1.68 1.40
N ASN A 308 -24.07 2.71 1.08
CA ASN A 308 -23.92 3.89 1.91
C ASN A 308 -24.32 5.16 1.14
N LEU A 309 -25.08 6.02 1.81
CA LEU A 309 -25.56 7.29 1.29
C LEU A 309 -24.87 8.41 2.06
N ILE A 310 -24.09 9.22 1.34
CA ILE A 310 -23.37 10.35 1.93
C ILE A 310 -24.21 11.60 1.69
N GLU A 311 -24.87 12.05 2.75
CA GLU A 311 -25.79 13.19 2.72
C GLU A 311 -25.20 14.41 3.41
N GLY A 312 -25.60 15.59 2.98
CA GLY A 312 -25.09 16.83 3.56
C GLY A 312 -25.54 18.09 2.85
N ALA A 313 -24.72 19.14 2.98
CA ALA A 313 -24.86 20.38 2.23
C ALA A 313 -23.50 21.01 1.92
N TYR A 314 -23.50 21.84 0.88
CA TYR A 314 -22.47 22.84 0.67
C TYR A 314 -22.91 24.13 1.34
N VAL A 315 -21.99 24.82 1.99
CA VAL A 315 -22.27 26.04 2.75
C VAL A 315 -21.10 27.01 2.69
N THR A 316 -21.33 28.25 3.05
CA THR A 316 -20.26 29.18 3.40
C THR A 316 -20.15 29.23 4.92
N THR A 317 -18.97 28.92 5.45
CA THR A 317 -18.75 28.94 6.90
C THR A 317 -18.41 30.33 7.40
N VAL A 318 -18.99 30.70 8.55
CA VAL A 318 -18.53 31.83 9.36
C VAL A 318 -18.14 31.31 10.73
N MET A 319 -16.87 31.47 11.11
CA MET A 319 -16.33 30.96 12.38
C MET A 319 -15.49 31.98 13.11
N SER A 320 -15.26 31.78 14.41
CA SER A 320 -14.38 32.68 15.16
C SER A 320 -12.94 32.64 14.65
N LYS A 321 -12.20 33.74 14.84
CA LYS A 321 -10.76 33.79 14.50
C LYS A 321 -9.95 32.69 15.18
N LYS A 322 -10.34 32.28 16.39
CA LYS A 322 -9.70 31.17 17.10
C LYS A 322 -10.04 29.83 16.44
N GLY A 323 -11.27 29.66 15.96
CA GLY A 323 -11.71 28.50 15.20
C GLY A 323 -10.96 28.30 13.87
N ILE A 324 -10.61 29.36 13.14
CA ILE A 324 -9.87 29.17 11.88
C ILE A 324 -8.36 29.02 12.08
N ARG A 325 -7.85 29.46 13.25
CA ARG A 325 -6.43 29.58 13.56
C ARG A 325 -5.58 28.33 13.29
N PRO A 326 -6.06 27.07 13.50
CA PRO A 326 -5.27 25.89 13.17
C PRO A 326 -4.87 25.81 11.69
N TYR A 327 -5.63 26.43 10.78
CA TYR A 327 -5.36 26.47 9.34
C TYR A 327 -4.73 27.78 8.85
N ASP A 328 -4.70 28.81 9.70
CA ASP A 328 -4.22 30.14 9.32
C ASP A 328 -2.75 30.34 9.72
N GLU A 329 -1.83 30.13 8.78
CA GLU A 329 -0.40 30.46 8.92
C GLU A 329 -0.10 31.96 8.71
N GLY A 330 -0.95 32.85 9.26
CA GLY A 330 -0.66 34.29 9.33
C GLY A 330 -1.18 35.13 8.17
N LEU A 331 -2.25 34.69 7.50
CA LEU A 331 -2.99 35.46 6.49
C LEU A 331 -4.08 36.28 7.17
N SER A 332 -3.68 37.29 7.97
CA SER A 332 -4.17 38.69 7.88
C SER A 332 -4.21 39.46 9.21
N ASP A 333 -3.68 40.69 9.19
CA ASP A 333 -3.94 41.75 10.17
C ASP A 333 -5.39 42.27 10.01
N LEU A 334 -6.40 41.44 10.26
CA LEU A 334 -7.80 41.85 10.20
C LEU A 334 -8.28 42.42 11.54
N THR A 335 -8.74 43.66 11.50
CA THR A 335 -9.27 44.43 12.63
C THR A 335 -10.46 43.78 13.34
N ASN A 336 -10.63 44.16 14.62
CA ASN A 336 -11.60 43.90 15.70
C ASN A 336 -12.99 43.21 15.53
N ASP A 337 -13.38 42.68 14.38
CA ASP A 337 -14.56 41.80 14.31
C ASP A 337 -14.15 40.33 14.51
N ASN A 338 -14.84 39.63 15.42
CA ASN A 338 -14.40 38.36 16.01
C ASN A 338 -14.68 37.10 15.15
N MET A 339 -15.45 37.24 14.07
CA MET A 339 -15.86 36.16 13.18
C MET A 339 -15.27 36.37 11.77
N VAL A 340 -14.93 35.28 11.10
CA VAL A 340 -14.32 35.24 9.76
C VAL A 340 -15.18 34.37 8.88
N GLU A 341 -15.52 34.88 7.70
CA GLU A 341 -16.21 34.15 6.65
C GLU A 341 -15.18 33.48 5.73
N GLY A 342 -15.38 32.19 5.44
CA GLY A 342 -14.54 31.40 4.56
C GLY A 342 -14.60 31.88 3.11
N PHE A 343 -13.47 31.78 2.40
CA PHE A 343 -13.38 32.18 0.99
C PHE A 343 -13.88 31.10 0.02
N SER A 344 -13.81 29.83 0.43
CA SER A 344 -14.33 28.68 -0.31
C SER A 344 -15.65 28.19 0.25
N TRP A 345 -16.39 27.41 -0.55
CA TRP A 345 -17.52 26.65 -0.06
C TRP A 345 -17.02 25.40 0.69
N ASP A 346 -17.60 25.15 1.85
CA ASP A 346 -17.27 24.02 2.70
C ASP A 346 -18.34 22.93 2.58
N THR A 347 -17.97 21.72 2.96
CA THR A 347 -18.90 20.58 2.99
C THR A 347 -19.31 20.27 4.42
N VAL A 348 -20.61 20.21 4.67
CA VAL A 348 -21.19 19.71 5.92
C VAL A 348 -21.85 18.36 5.63
N GLN A 349 -21.25 17.28 6.10
CA GLN A 349 -21.79 15.93 5.99
C GLN A 349 -22.55 15.53 7.25
N ILE A 350 -23.70 14.90 7.03
CA ILE A 350 -24.56 14.40 8.09
C ILE A 350 -24.07 13.01 8.51
N LEU A 351 -23.94 12.82 9.81
CA LEU A 351 -23.68 11.52 10.42
C LEU A 351 -24.95 10.90 10.97
N ASN A 352 -25.11 9.60 10.74
CA ASN A 352 -26.15 8.81 11.37
C ASN A 352 -25.76 8.41 12.81
N ASP A 353 -26.73 7.93 13.60
CA ASP A 353 -26.53 7.60 15.01
C ASP A 353 -25.45 6.52 15.22
N ASN A 354 -25.33 5.55 14.31
CA ASN A 354 -24.31 4.49 14.36
C ASN A 354 -22.89 5.05 14.12
N GLN A 355 -22.75 6.00 13.19
CA GLN A 355 -21.48 6.69 12.93
C GLN A 355 -21.08 7.55 14.13
N ILE A 356 -22.02 8.28 14.73
CA ILE A 356 -21.78 9.06 15.95
C ILE A 356 -21.37 8.15 17.12
N LEU A 357 -22.00 6.98 17.28
CA LEU A 357 -21.61 5.98 18.27
C LEU A 357 -20.19 5.46 18.06
N SER A 358 -19.82 5.14 16.82
CA SER A 358 -18.46 4.71 16.48
C SER A 358 -17.42 5.80 16.75
N LEU A 359 -17.76 7.05 16.40
CA LEU A 359 -16.92 8.22 16.69
C LEU A 359 -16.75 8.45 18.20
N LYS A 360 -17.82 8.32 18.97
CA LYS A 360 -17.80 8.43 20.44
C LYS A 360 -16.88 7.39 21.06
N LYS A 361 -16.94 6.15 20.57
CA LYS A 361 -16.03 5.08 21.00
C LYS A 361 -14.59 5.40 20.63
N TYR A 362 -14.33 5.84 19.41
CA TYR A 362 -12.99 6.23 18.96
C TYR A 362 -12.38 7.35 19.82
N VAL A 363 -13.16 8.40 20.12
CA VAL A 363 -12.73 9.51 20.98
C VAL A 363 -12.41 9.02 22.40
N GLN A 364 -13.21 8.10 22.95
CA GLN A 364 -12.98 7.53 24.28
C GLN A 364 -11.74 6.64 24.33
N ASP A 365 -11.61 5.72 23.38
CA ASP A 365 -10.50 4.76 23.31
C ASP A 365 -9.15 5.47 23.14
N ASN A 366 -9.13 6.58 22.40
CA ASN A 366 -7.92 7.38 22.14
C ASN A 366 -7.75 8.59 23.08
N GLN A 367 -8.65 8.80 24.04
CA GLN A 367 -8.62 9.91 25.00
C GLN A 367 -8.53 11.30 24.34
N LEU A 368 -9.23 11.48 23.22
CA LEU A 368 -9.21 12.73 22.47
C LEU A 368 -10.07 13.79 23.15
N ASN A 369 -9.61 15.05 23.13
CA ASN A 369 -10.37 16.18 23.63
C ASN A 369 -11.40 16.63 22.58
N ILE A 370 -12.53 15.93 22.47
CA ILE A 370 -13.58 16.23 21.49
C ILE A 370 -14.94 16.27 22.18
N ASP A 371 -15.72 17.33 21.95
CA ASP A 371 -17.09 17.45 22.48
C ASP A 371 -18.10 16.69 21.63
N VAL A 372 -18.07 15.36 21.72
CA VAL A 372 -19.02 14.48 21.01
C VAL A 372 -20.46 14.68 21.52
N LYS A 373 -20.63 15.18 22.75
CA LYS A 373 -21.96 15.38 23.34
C LYS A 373 -22.71 16.50 22.60
N SER A 374 -22.06 17.64 22.36
CA SER A 374 -22.66 18.73 21.58
C SER A 374 -22.99 18.32 20.15
N LEU A 375 -22.15 17.47 19.53
CA LEU A 375 -22.43 16.88 18.22
C LEU A 375 -23.70 16.02 18.23
N GLU A 376 -23.82 15.10 19.20
CA GLU A 376 -24.96 14.18 19.38
C GLU A 376 -26.28 14.91 19.69
N GLU A 377 -26.21 16.01 20.44
CA GLU A 377 -27.36 16.86 20.78
C GLU A 377 -27.78 17.80 19.63
N GLY A 378 -26.98 17.93 18.57
CA GLY A 378 -27.26 18.81 17.43
C GLY A 378 -26.94 20.27 17.69
N ASN A 379 -26.05 20.57 18.63
CA ASN A 379 -25.61 21.93 18.98
C ASN A 379 -24.16 22.21 18.58
N GLY A 380 -23.46 21.22 18.05
CA GLY A 380 -22.07 21.37 17.63
C GLY A 380 -21.74 20.67 16.33
N VAL A 381 -20.61 21.08 15.76
CA VAL A 381 -20.04 20.55 14.51
C VAL A 381 -18.58 20.18 14.72
N LEU A 382 -18.12 19.20 13.97
CA LEU A 382 -16.77 18.66 14.10
C LEU A 382 -16.00 18.84 12.80
N VAL A 383 -14.78 19.38 12.85
CA VAL A 383 -13.94 19.55 11.67
C VAL A 383 -13.13 18.29 11.40
N ILE A 384 -13.07 17.87 10.15
CA ILE A 384 -12.33 16.70 9.68
C ILE A 384 -11.25 17.13 8.69
N HIS A 385 -10.05 16.58 8.83
CA HIS A 385 -8.92 16.82 7.94
C HIS A 385 -8.07 15.56 7.72
N ASP A 386 -7.13 15.63 6.78
CA ASP A 386 -6.28 14.52 6.36
C ASP A 386 -4.79 14.85 6.61
N HIS A 387 -4.28 14.63 7.83
CA HIS A 387 -2.90 14.97 8.25
C HIS A 387 -2.46 16.43 8.02
N MET A 388 -3.41 17.36 7.98
CA MET A 388 -3.15 18.77 7.69
C MET A 388 -2.53 19.54 8.86
N LEU A 389 -2.70 19.08 10.10
CA LEU A 389 -2.28 19.83 11.29
C LEU A 389 -0.95 19.31 11.85
N THR A 390 0.00 20.22 12.02
CA THR A 390 1.23 19.99 12.79
C THR A 390 0.91 19.85 14.30
N PRO A 391 1.83 19.30 15.12
CA PRO A 391 1.64 19.24 16.57
C PRO A 391 1.40 20.59 17.26
N GLU A 392 1.86 21.69 16.67
CA GLU A 392 1.59 23.05 17.17
C GLU A 392 0.19 23.52 16.81
N GLN A 393 -0.24 23.28 15.56
CA GLN A 393 -1.61 23.55 15.12
C GLN A 393 -2.63 22.69 15.87
N GLN A 394 -2.29 21.46 16.24
CA GLN A 394 -3.16 20.61 17.05
C GLN A 394 -3.46 21.22 18.44
N LYS A 395 -2.48 21.92 19.05
CA LYS A 395 -2.74 22.63 20.32
C LYS A 395 -3.69 23.80 20.12
N LEU A 396 -3.56 24.52 19.01
CA LEU A 396 -4.48 25.60 18.66
C LEU A 396 -5.89 25.05 18.40
N ALA A 397 -5.99 23.87 17.79
CA ALA A 397 -7.24 23.15 17.59
C ALA A 397 -7.91 22.79 18.93
N ASP A 398 -7.14 22.31 19.92
CA ASP A 398 -7.66 22.03 21.26
C ASP A 398 -8.14 23.29 21.98
N GLU A 399 -7.46 24.43 21.80
CA GLU A 399 -7.86 25.73 22.36
C GLU A 399 -9.11 26.32 21.69
N ALA A 400 -9.42 25.90 20.46
CA ALA A 400 -10.55 26.37 19.68
C ALA A 400 -11.86 25.62 19.96
N ILE A 401 -11.82 24.53 20.74
CA ILE A 401 -13.02 23.80 21.15
C ILE A 401 -13.92 24.73 21.96
N GLY A 402 -15.22 24.75 21.62
CA GLY A 402 -16.17 25.65 22.26
C GLY A 402 -16.42 26.95 21.50
N GLU A 403 -15.60 27.27 20.50
CA GLU A 403 -15.73 28.50 19.71
C GLU A 403 -16.97 28.46 18.80
N PRO A 404 -17.60 29.62 18.53
CA PRO A 404 -18.82 29.68 17.73
C PRO A 404 -18.54 29.52 16.23
N VAL A 405 -19.42 28.81 15.55
CA VAL A 405 -19.45 28.65 14.09
C VAL A 405 -20.90 28.60 13.61
N TYR A 406 -21.19 29.26 12.50
CA TYR A 406 -22.48 29.18 11.82
C TYR A 406 -22.30 29.13 10.31
N PHE A 407 -23.35 28.76 9.61
CA PHE A 407 -23.31 28.53 8.17
C PHE A 407 -24.27 29.45 7.45
N LYS A 408 -23.85 29.93 6.28
CA LYS A 408 -24.67 30.62 5.30
C LYS A 408 -24.99 29.65 4.16
N THR A 409 -26.23 29.64 3.69
CA THR A 409 -26.62 28.90 2.49
C THR A 409 -25.90 29.46 1.27
N LEU A 410 -25.77 28.68 0.19
CA LEU A 410 -25.43 29.26 -1.11
C LEU A 410 -26.59 30.16 -1.58
N LEU A 411 -26.34 30.89 -2.67
CA LEU A 411 -27.39 31.69 -3.31
C LEU A 411 -28.46 30.79 -3.89
N SER A 412 -29.70 31.30 -3.98
CA SER A 412 -30.72 30.61 -4.77
C SER A 412 -30.28 30.51 -6.23
N ARG A 413 -30.79 29.53 -6.97
CA ARG A 413 -30.44 29.36 -8.39
C ARG A 413 -30.73 30.62 -9.21
N GLU A 414 -31.84 31.30 -8.92
CA GLU A 414 -32.21 32.55 -9.59
C GLU A 414 -31.19 33.65 -9.30
N ASP A 415 -30.82 33.83 -8.03
CA ASP A 415 -29.83 34.83 -7.58
C ASP A 415 -28.42 34.53 -8.10
N ALA A 416 -28.01 33.27 -8.12
CA ALA A 416 -26.70 32.86 -8.65
C ALA A 416 -26.58 33.17 -10.16
N ILE A 417 -27.65 32.97 -10.93
CA ILE A 417 -27.69 33.33 -12.35
C ILE A 417 -27.61 34.85 -12.52
N LEU A 418 -28.40 35.61 -11.76
CA LEU A 418 -28.38 37.08 -11.80
C LEU A 418 -27.00 37.64 -11.45
N ARG A 419 -26.35 37.10 -10.40
CA ARG A 419 -24.97 37.46 -10.02
C ARG A 419 -23.97 37.22 -11.15
N LYS A 420 -24.05 36.08 -11.83
CA LYS A 420 -23.16 35.76 -12.96
C LYS A 420 -23.40 36.67 -14.16
N GLU A 421 -24.65 37.00 -14.47
CA GLU A 421 -25.00 37.94 -15.54
C GLU A 421 -24.50 39.35 -15.25
N GLN A 422 -24.62 39.83 -14.01
CA GLN A 422 -24.08 41.12 -13.57
C GLN A 422 -22.55 41.16 -13.67
N SER A 423 -21.86 40.13 -13.19
CA SER A 423 -20.40 40.02 -13.23
C SER A 423 -19.84 40.02 -14.66
N ASN A 424 -20.59 39.49 -15.63
CA ASN A 424 -20.19 39.44 -17.03
C ASN A 424 -20.54 40.73 -17.82
N SER A 425 -21.22 41.70 -17.20
CA SER A 425 -21.61 42.95 -17.87
C SER A 425 -20.50 44.01 -17.83
N GLU A 426 -20.21 44.65 -18.97
CA GLU A 426 -19.16 45.69 -19.09
C GLU A 426 -19.51 47.03 -18.41
N ASN A 427 -20.78 47.21 -18.01
CA ASN A 427 -21.28 48.44 -17.39
C ASN A 427 -21.07 48.43 -15.87
N LYS A 428 -20.01 49.11 -15.41
CA LYS A 428 -19.70 49.31 -13.97
C LYS A 428 -20.84 49.97 -13.18
N GLU A 429 -21.74 50.72 -13.82
CA GLU A 429 -22.90 51.34 -13.16
C GLU A 429 -24.00 50.34 -12.77
N LYS A 430 -24.04 49.13 -13.36
CA LYS A 430 -24.94 48.04 -12.96
C LYS A 430 -24.38 47.14 -11.86
N GLN A 431 -23.16 47.40 -11.40
CA GLN A 431 -22.52 46.65 -10.31
C GLN A 431 -22.90 47.20 -8.91
N GLN A 432 -23.84 48.14 -8.84
CA GLN A 432 -24.37 48.65 -7.57
C GLN A 432 -25.42 47.71 -6.97
N GLU A 433 -25.01 47.02 -5.90
CA GLU A 433 -25.79 46.70 -4.69
C GLU A 433 -27.17 46.03 -4.87
N GLU A 434 -27.31 45.02 -5.72
CA GLU A 434 -28.31 43.99 -5.42
C GLU A 434 -27.73 43.07 -4.35
N GLU A 435 -28.23 43.22 -3.12
CA GLU A 435 -27.90 42.35 -2.00
C GLU A 435 -28.59 41.00 -2.25
N PHE A 436 -27.80 39.97 -2.57
CA PHE A 436 -28.32 38.61 -2.75
C PHE A 436 -28.43 37.94 -1.38
N PRO A 437 -29.64 37.78 -0.82
CA PRO A 437 -29.80 37.36 0.57
C PRO A 437 -29.44 35.88 0.72
N GLN A 438 -28.49 35.59 1.62
CA GLN A 438 -28.22 34.24 2.10
C GLN A 438 -28.93 34.01 3.43
N LYS A 439 -29.35 32.77 3.71
CA LYS A 439 -29.95 32.41 5.00
C LYS A 439 -28.84 31.93 5.94
N GLU A 440 -28.92 32.34 7.19
CA GLU A 440 -27.97 31.95 8.24
C GLU A 440 -28.57 30.84 9.12
N SER A 441 -27.74 29.87 9.51
CA SER A 441 -28.09 28.85 10.49
C SER A 441 -28.09 29.39 11.91
N GLU A 442 -28.58 28.59 12.86
CA GLU A 442 -28.22 28.78 14.27
C GLU A 442 -26.69 28.70 14.46
N THR A 443 -26.19 29.31 15.54
CA THR A 443 -24.78 29.17 15.93
C THR A 443 -24.54 27.83 16.60
N PHE A 444 -23.58 27.09 16.08
CA PHE A 444 -23.07 25.85 16.62
C PHE A 444 -21.80 26.08 17.41
N THR A 445 -21.49 25.12 18.27
CA THR A 445 -20.23 25.02 19.00
C THR A 445 -19.25 24.16 18.21
N LEU A 446 -18.01 24.59 18.06
CA LEU A 446 -16.97 23.77 17.47
C LEU A 446 -16.57 22.65 18.44
N CYS A 447 -16.88 21.40 18.08
CA CYS A 447 -16.63 20.21 18.90
C CYS A 447 -15.16 19.80 18.94
N GLY A 448 -14.39 20.20 17.94
CA GLY A 448 -12.96 19.90 17.80
C GLY A 448 -12.57 19.57 16.35
N TYR A 449 -11.38 19.01 16.20
CA TYR A 449 -10.74 18.67 14.92
C TYR A 449 -10.27 17.24 14.99
N LEU A 450 -10.61 16.45 13.97
CA LEU A 450 -10.14 15.09 13.86
C LEU A 450 -9.40 14.86 12.55
N ASP A 451 -8.28 14.17 12.68
CA ASP A 451 -7.57 13.61 11.56
C ASP A 451 -8.18 12.27 11.16
N ARG A 452 -8.68 12.20 9.93
CA ARG A 452 -9.27 10.99 9.34
C ARG A 452 -8.23 9.95 8.95
N GLN A 453 -6.98 10.35 8.72
CA GLN A 453 -5.89 9.44 8.38
C GLN A 453 -5.18 8.87 9.61
N SER A 454 -5.70 9.14 10.81
CA SER A 454 -5.20 8.57 12.06
C SER A 454 -5.52 7.07 12.15
N ASP A 455 -4.61 6.33 12.81
CA ASP A 455 -4.80 4.91 13.04
C ASP A 455 -6.10 4.64 13.80
N ASN A 456 -6.87 3.66 13.31
CA ASN A 456 -8.16 3.24 13.88
C ASN A 456 -9.28 4.30 13.81
N PHE A 457 -9.18 5.33 12.97
CA PHE A 457 -10.30 6.21 12.68
C PHE A 457 -11.53 5.37 12.24
N PRO A 458 -12.74 5.66 12.76
CA PRO A 458 -13.93 4.88 12.43
C PRO A 458 -14.21 4.90 10.94
N GLU A 459 -14.80 3.81 10.43
CA GLU A 459 -15.14 3.66 9.01
C GLU A 459 -16.33 4.57 8.65
N ILE A 460 -16.03 5.86 8.45
CA ILE A 460 -16.94 6.92 8.05
C ILE A 460 -16.44 7.44 6.71
N HIS A 461 -17.23 7.18 5.68
CA HIS A 461 -16.88 7.53 4.31
C HIS A 461 -17.27 8.98 4.04
N GLN A 462 -16.42 9.70 3.29
CA GLN A 462 -16.59 11.13 3.00
C GLN A 462 -16.91 11.33 1.53
N SER A 463 -17.59 12.44 1.22
CA SER A 463 -17.63 12.94 -0.17
C SER A 463 -16.26 13.47 -0.58
N TRP A 464 -16.15 14.18 -1.72
CA TRP A 464 -14.91 14.85 -2.13
C TRP A 464 -14.23 15.60 -0.97
N HIS A 465 -12.96 15.28 -0.69
CA HIS A 465 -12.23 15.77 0.48
C HIS A 465 -10.71 15.90 0.24
N GLY A 466 -10.00 16.57 1.16
CA GLY A 466 -8.55 16.45 1.31
C GLY A 466 -7.66 17.52 0.68
N ARG A 467 -8.22 18.58 0.06
CA ARG A 467 -7.40 19.74 -0.32
C ARG A 467 -7.05 20.58 0.91
N GLU A 468 -5.78 20.97 0.99
CA GLU A 468 -5.28 21.94 1.95
C GLU A 468 -6.07 23.26 1.92
N GLY A 469 -6.59 23.69 3.08
CA GLY A 469 -7.40 24.89 3.24
C GLY A 469 -8.91 24.72 3.05
N SER A 470 -9.38 23.56 2.55
CA SER A 470 -10.81 23.22 2.54
C SER A 470 -11.25 22.67 3.90
N ILE A 471 -12.41 23.08 4.39
CA ILE A 471 -12.91 22.61 5.69
C ILE A 471 -14.08 21.65 5.48
N TYR A 472 -13.96 20.48 6.10
CA TYR A 472 -14.98 19.44 6.05
C TYR A 472 -15.60 19.30 7.44
N TYR A 473 -16.92 19.37 7.52
CA TYR A 473 -17.65 19.26 8.79
C TYR A 473 -18.45 17.98 8.87
N PHE A 474 -18.44 17.36 10.04
CA PHE A 474 -19.45 16.42 10.46
C PHE A 474 -20.47 17.09 11.38
N ILE A 475 -21.74 16.79 11.14
CA ILE A 475 -22.88 17.24 11.94
C ILE A 475 -23.86 16.07 12.16
N SER A 476 -24.61 16.07 13.26
CA SER A 476 -25.70 15.12 13.42
C SER A 476 -26.94 15.52 12.61
N GLU A 477 -27.83 14.57 12.33
CA GLU A 477 -29.11 14.84 11.67
C GLU A 477 -29.91 15.95 12.39
N LYS A 478 -29.90 15.96 13.73
CA LYS A 478 -30.57 17.00 14.54
C LYS A 478 -29.93 18.38 14.36
N GLY A 479 -28.60 18.43 14.26
CA GLY A 479 -27.89 19.67 14.01
C GLY A 479 -28.16 20.21 12.61
N PHE A 480 -28.18 19.32 11.61
CA PHE A 480 -28.42 19.71 10.22
C PHE A 480 -29.78 20.37 9.99
N GLN A 481 -30.83 19.95 10.72
CA GLN A 481 -32.17 20.56 10.66
C GLN A 481 -32.18 22.07 10.98
N LYS A 482 -31.12 22.59 11.63
CA LYS A 482 -30.97 24.01 11.97
C LYS A 482 -30.22 24.80 10.88
N ILE A 483 -29.75 24.15 9.83
CA ILE A 483 -29.18 24.80 8.65
C ILE A 483 -30.34 25.01 7.65
N PRO A 484 -30.61 26.24 7.20
CA PRO A 484 -31.80 26.56 6.40
C PRO A 484 -31.65 26.21 4.91
N THR A 485 -31.13 25.01 4.61
CA THR A 485 -30.91 24.45 3.27
C THR A 485 -31.56 23.07 3.15
N GLU A 486 -31.83 22.65 1.92
CA GLU A 486 -32.28 21.28 1.66
C GLU A 486 -31.11 20.29 1.72
N LYS A 487 -31.39 19.11 2.26
CA LYS A 487 -30.46 17.98 2.31
C LYS A 487 -30.11 17.54 0.88
N LYS A 488 -28.81 17.40 0.60
CA LYS A 488 -28.25 16.98 -0.69
C LYS A 488 -27.62 15.60 -0.56
N ILE A 489 -27.67 14.84 -1.65
CA ILE A 489 -26.93 13.58 -1.77
C ILE A 489 -25.59 13.91 -2.43
N LEU A 490 -24.52 13.88 -1.62
CA LEU A 490 -23.18 14.27 -2.04
C LEU A 490 -22.50 13.13 -2.82
N ALA A 491 -22.66 11.90 -2.35
CA ALA A 491 -22.17 10.68 -2.98
C ALA A 491 -23.01 9.45 -2.58
N MET A 492 -22.96 8.40 -3.40
CA MET A 492 -23.55 7.09 -3.12
C MET A 492 -22.52 6.00 -3.37
N GLU A 493 -22.41 5.09 -2.42
CA GLU A 493 -21.62 3.88 -2.51
C GLU A 493 -22.58 2.70 -2.56
N LEU A 494 -22.65 2.04 -3.71
CA LEU A 494 -23.62 0.97 -3.96
C LEU A 494 -22.92 -0.38 -4.02
N THR A 495 -23.51 -1.34 -3.32
CA THR A 495 -23.08 -2.73 -3.30
C THR A 495 -24.11 -3.57 -4.06
N ALA A 496 -23.65 -4.47 -4.92
CA ALA A 496 -24.49 -5.39 -5.65
C ALA A 496 -24.91 -6.57 -4.75
N ASP A 497 -26.17 -6.97 -4.83
CA ASP A 497 -26.68 -8.17 -4.18
C ASP A 497 -26.07 -9.41 -4.88
N PRO A 498 -25.22 -10.20 -4.19
CA PRO A 498 -24.52 -11.32 -4.81
C PRO A 498 -25.47 -12.43 -5.29
N GLU A 499 -26.72 -12.47 -4.80
CA GLU A 499 -27.72 -13.45 -5.21
C GLU A 499 -28.55 -13.01 -6.43
N LYS A 500 -28.41 -11.76 -6.88
CA LYS A 500 -29.19 -11.19 -7.99
C LYS A 500 -28.28 -10.57 -9.05
N ASN A 501 -28.47 -10.97 -10.30
CA ASN A 501 -27.81 -10.29 -11.40
C ASN A 501 -28.41 -8.89 -11.60
N LEU A 502 -27.57 -7.86 -11.55
CA LEU A 502 -27.90 -6.51 -12.04
C LEU A 502 -28.17 -6.63 -13.55
N MET A 503 -29.44 -6.55 -13.98
CA MET A 503 -29.86 -6.57 -15.39
C MET A 503 -30.25 -5.18 -15.89
#